data_AF-A0AAW2BZI3-F1
#
_entry.id   AF-A0AAW2BZI3-F1
#
_cell.length_a   1.000
_cell.length_b   1.000
_cell.length_c   1.000
_cell.angle_alpha   90.00
_cell.angle_beta   90.00
_cell.angle_gamma   90.00
#
_symmetry.space_group_name_H-M   'P 1'
#
loop_
_entity.id
_entity.type
_entity.pdbx_description
1 polymer ?
#
loop_
_entity_poly.entity_id
_entity_poly.type
_entity_poly.pdbx_seq_one_letter_code
_entity_poly.pdbx_strand_id
1 'polypeptide(L)'
;MATSLRFAVILIAILILTFLTFPSATAIDGLEQIVTPSIPSTSPPPPPPPPPPQPLSPPTTSGNQELQDHSFFSHTALLPPILSHLGFHELAIAAPSLADSTASTAWTGPSTLFAPSDSSLRTCVSCSIPNLLREHLVPGLFTIDYLRKLAFGTKIETLSPGRCITVTAERSSRISNFSAAGGADKVFIGGVEITHPDLFNNGLVVVHGLQGFVSPLSPYSCDVERMTSLSFPFHSDRTHQNQPLVQPVISIMRLMLRDAMLRLRNNGFSILALAMRVKYNDLVGLNNMTVFAIDDVSIFSGSHAYTSNVRFHIVPNHFLTFSDLEKLPLGTPLPTLERGQSLLITTAGGGGFSAAPLRINYVRIKVPDVMRNLKIVVHSLYLPFPHLHPMAAAYDEILGGGHYGADQVVSDRTVNGVCDAMDGRGGCAEVPPPQVKSTVEIEDHHGL
;
A
#
# COMPACT_ATOMS: atom_id res chain seq x y z
N MET A 1 9.41 38.43 34.36
CA MET A 1 8.29 39.32 33.98
C MET A 1 8.54 40.16 32.71
N ALA A 2 9.80 40.37 32.26
CA ALA A 2 10.09 41.22 31.09
C ALA A 2 9.85 40.55 29.71
N THR A 3 9.75 39.23 29.63
CA THR A 3 9.59 38.47 28.36
C THR A 3 8.13 38.40 27.87
N SER A 4 7.16 38.46 28.80
CA SER A 4 5.72 38.42 28.47
C SER A 4 5.22 39.71 27.82
N LEU A 5 5.83 40.86 28.17
CA LEU A 5 5.43 42.15 27.65
C LEU A 5 5.84 42.32 26.17
N ARG A 6 6.98 41.77 25.77
CA ARG A 6 7.44 41.83 24.38
C ARG A 6 6.57 40.99 23.44
N PHE A 7 6.07 39.85 23.90
CA PHE A 7 5.14 39.02 23.12
C PHE A 7 3.77 39.69 22.96
N ALA A 8 3.26 40.34 24.01
CA ALA A 8 1.99 41.07 23.93
C ALA A 8 2.05 42.25 22.95
N VAL A 9 3.15 43.00 22.94
CA VAL A 9 3.34 44.14 22.01
C VAL A 9 3.43 43.66 20.55
N ILE A 10 4.09 42.53 20.30
CA ILE A 10 4.16 41.94 18.94
C ILE A 10 2.78 41.47 18.47
N LEU A 11 1.98 40.85 19.36
CA LEU A 11 0.63 40.40 19.02
C LEU A 11 -0.31 41.57 18.66
N ILE A 12 -0.20 42.68 19.40
CA ILE A 12 -0.98 43.89 19.16
C ILE A 12 -0.56 44.57 17.83
N ALA A 13 0.74 44.60 17.53
CA ALA A 13 1.23 45.15 16.26
C ALA A 13 0.75 44.35 15.05
N ILE A 14 0.68 43.01 15.16
CA ILE A 14 0.15 42.13 14.11
C ILE A 14 -1.35 42.36 13.91
N LEU A 15 -2.12 42.52 14.99
CA LEU A 15 -3.55 42.82 14.91
C LEU A 15 -3.82 44.16 14.21
N ILE A 16 -3.07 45.22 14.54
CA ILE A 16 -3.24 46.53 13.90
C ILE A 16 -2.91 46.47 12.41
N LEU A 17 -1.90 45.69 12.01
CA LEU A 17 -1.53 45.52 10.60
C LEU A 17 -2.60 44.76 9.80
N THR A 18 -3.32 43.83 10.44
CA THR A 18 -4.45 43.12 9.81
C THR A 18 -5.70 44.00 9.63
N PHE A 19 -5.90 45.03 10.47
CA PHE A 19 -7.02 45.97 10.30
C PHE A 19 -6.76 47.04 9.21
N LEU A 20 -5.49 47.32 8.89
CA LEU A 20 -5.13 48.32 7.88
C LEU A 20 -5.10 47.78 6.44
N THR A 21 -5.38 46.48 6.22
CA THR A 21 -5.22 45.81 4.92
C THR A 21 -6.53 45.38 4.24
N PHE A 22 -7.69 45.78 4.77
CA PHE A 22 -8.99 45.56 4.12
C PHE A 22 -9.58 46.86 3.57
N PRO A 23 -9.73 47.02 2.24
CA PRO A 23 -10.51 48.13 1.69
C PRO A 23 -12.01 47.82 1.79
N SER A 24 -12.76 48.69 2.46
CA SER A 24 -14.22 48.66 2.49
C SER A 24 -14.78 49.14 1.14
N ALA A 25 -15.47 48.28 0.41
CA ALA A 25 -16.27 48.67 -0.75
C ALA A 25 -17.65 49.15 -0.29
N THR A 26 -17.94 50.43 -0.50
CA THR A 26 -19.25 51.06 -0.31
C THR A 26 -20.12 50.82 -1.55
N ALA A 27 -21.32 50.26 -1.37
CA ALA A 27 -22.37 50.28 -2.39
C ALA A 27 -23.45 51.31 -1.99
N ILE A 28 -23.83 52.09 -2.98
CA ILE A 28 -24.64 53.31 -2.95
C ILE A 28 -26.14 53.01 -3.02
N ASP A 29 -26.89 53.84 -2.30
CA ASP A 29 -28.35 53.97 -2.26
C ASP A 29 -28.90 54.52 -3.59
N GLY A 30 -30.12 54.12 -3.96
CA GLY A 30 -30.80 54.55 -5.17
C GLY A 30 -32.30 54.24 -5.14
N LEU A 31 -33.04 55.07 -4.42
CA LEU A 31 -34.51 55.17 -4.39
C LEU A 31 -35.05 55.61 -5.76
N GLU A 32 -36.12 55.00 -6.28
CA GLU A 32 -37.27 55.75 -6.83
C GLU A 32 -38.55 54.92 -7.02
N GLN A 33 -39.52 55.27 -6.17
CA GLN A 33 -40.98 55.40 -6.29
C GLN A 33 -41.84 54.64 -7.33
N ILE A 34 -42.89 54.04 -6.73
CA ILE A 34 -44.14 53.50 -7.26
C ILE A 34 -45.06 54.63 -7.76
N VAL A 35 -45.63 54.52 -8.96
CA VAL A 35 -46.97 55.02 -9.31
C VAL A 35 -47.61 54.10 -10.38
N THR A 36 -48.81 53.57 -10.09
CA THR A 36 -49.81 53.06 -11.06
C THR A 36 -50.92 54.12 -11.19
N PRO A 37 -51.65 54.25 -12.32
CA PRO A 37 -52.92 53.50 -12.44
C PRO A 37 -53.49 53.22 -13.87
N SER A 38 -54.21 52.09 -13.97
CA SER A 38 -55.47 51.75 -14.68
C SER A 38 -55.88 52.22 -16.11
N ILE A 39 -56.02 51.21 -17.01
CA ILE A 39 -57.08 50.81 -18.01
C ILE A 39 -57.98 51.86 -18.75
N PRO A 40 -58.39 51.63 -20.03
CA PRO A 40 -59.58 50.78 -20.31
C PRO A 40 -59.49 49.82 -21.54
N SER A 41 -60.07 48.63 -21.32
CA SER A 41 -60.82 47.69 -22.19
C SER A 41 -60.96 47.89 -23.72
N THR A 42 -60.72 46.81 -24.49
CA THR A 42 -61.68 46.23 -25.46
C THR A 42 -61.31 44.80 -25.86
N SER A 43 -62.32 43.97 -26.18
CA SER A 43 -62.34 42.51 -26.27
C SER A 43 -62.25 41.99 -27.75
N PRO A 44 -62.25 40.66 -28.07
CA PRO A 44 -61.34 40.03 -29.05
C PRO A 44 -62.01 39.51 -30.34
N PRO A 45 -61.25 38.90 -31.28
CA PRO A 45 -61.79 37.92 -32.23
C PRO A 45 -61.25 36.49 -32.01
N PRO A 46 -61.94 35.43 -32.52
CA PRO A 46 -61.74 34.03 -32.15
C PRO A 46 -60.56 33.36 -32.88
N PRO A 47 -60.07 32.20 -32.39
CA PRO A 47 -58.90 31.51 -32.94
C PRO A 47 -59.26 30.65 -34.17
N PRO A 48 -58.39 30.57 -35.19
CA PRO A 48 -58.48 29.54 -36.23
C PRO A 48 -57.84 28.20 -35.78
N PRO A 49 -58.29 27.06 -36.36
CA PRO A 49 -57.91 25.72 -35.92
C PRO A 49 -56.47 25.32 -36.31
N PRO A 50 -55.86 24.34 -35.62
CA PRO A 50 -54.46 23.98 -35.82
C PRO A 50 -54.26 23.13 -37.08
N PRO A 51 -53.17 23.34 -37.86
CA PRO A 51 -52.76 22.42 -38.92
C PRO A 51 -51.98 21.22 -38.36
N PRO A 52 -51.99 20.06 -39.06
CA PRO A 52 -51.36 18.82 -38.60
C PRO A 52 -49.81 18.88 -38.64
N PRO A 53 -49.11 18.09 -37.80
CA PRO A 53 -47.66 18.17 -37.68
C PRO A 53 -46.95 17.57 -38.90
N GLN A 54 -46.08 18.36 -39.54
CA GLN A 54 -45.07 17.87 -40.47
C GLN A 54 -43.73 17.65 -39.73
N PRO A 55 -42.99 16.55 -40.00
CA PRO A 55 -41.72 16.27 -39.36
C PRO A 55 -40.56 16.91 -40.12
N LEU A 56 -39.87 17.89 -39.51
CA LEU A 56 -38.65 18.46 -40.03
C LEU A 56 -37.62 18.68 -38.90
N SER A 57 -36.49 18.00 -39.04
CA SER A 57 -35.24 18.19 -38.29
C SER A 57 -34.57 19.54 -38.62
N PRO A 58 -33.38 19.83 -38.07
CA PRO A 58 -33.03 20.54 -36.82
C PRO A 58 -32.66 22.02 -37.05
N PRO A 59 -32.21 22.76 -36.01
CA PRO A 59 -30.91 23.43 -36.20
C PRO A 59 -30.00 23.42 -34.96
N THR A 60 -28.72 23.55 -35.29
CA THR A 60 -27.53 23.58 -34.44
C THR A 60 -27.35 24.86 -33.62
N THR A 61 -26.67 24.67 -32.47
CA THR A 61 -25.84 25.62 -31.68
C THR A 61 -26.54 26.73 -30.89
N SER A 62 -26.41 26.70 -29.56
CA SER A 62 -25.55 27.62 -28.78
C SER A 62 -25.55 27.22 -27.30
N GLY A 63 -24.37 27.31 -26.68
CA GLY A 63 -24.06 26.74 -25.37
C GLY A 63 -24.70 27.44 -24.16
N ASN A 64 -24.41 26.84 -23.00
CA ASN A 64 -24.77 27.25 -21.63
C ASN A 64 -26.10 26.71 -21.07
N GLN A 65 -26.45 25.44 -21.35
CA GLN A 65 -27.54 24.77 -20.64
C GLN A 65 -27.26 23.31 -20.26
N GLU A 66 -25.99 22.87 -20.28
CA GLU A 66 -25.62 21.49 -19.92
C GLU A 66 -25.02 21.37 -18.51
N LEU A 67 -24.81 22.48 -17.78
CA LEU A 67 -24.22 22.43 -16.43
C LEU A 67 -25.24 22.41 -15.27
N GLN A 68 -26.54 22.59 -15.54
CA GLN A 68 -27.56 22.64 -14.48
C GLN A 68 -28.42 21.37 -14.37
N ASP A 69 -28.54 20.56 -15.43
CA ASP A 69 -29.35 19.33 -15.38
C ASP A 69 -28.62 18.14 -14.74
N HIS A 70 -27.29 18.18 -14.62
CA HIS A 70 -26.53 17.13 -13.93
C HIS A 70 -26.58 17.23 -12.40
N SER A 71 -27.09 18.33 -11.83
CA SER A 71 -27.20 18.51 -10.37
C SER A 71 -28.44 17.82 -9.79
N PHE A 72 -29.49 17.62 -10.58
CA PHE A 72 -30.76 17.04 -10.13
C PHE A 72 -30.71 15.53 -9.85
N PHE A 73 -29.68 14.83 -10.34
CA PHE A 73 -29.57 13.37 -10.21
C PHE A 73 -28.46 12.92 -9.24
N SER A 74 -27.81 13.84 -8.53
CA SER A 74 -26.85 13.42 -7.50
C SER A 74 -27.61 12.95 -6.26
N HIS A 75 -27.48 11.67 -5.91
CA HIS A 75 -28.11 11.09 -4.71
C HIS A 75 -27.72 11.81 -3.41
N THR A 76 -26.60 12.56 -3.42
CA THR A 76 -26.16 13.40 -2.31
C THR A 76 -26.97 14.70 -2.18
N ALA A 77 -27.63 15.18 -3.24
CA ALA A 77 -28.48 16.37 -3.20
C ALA A 77 -29.76 16.17 -2.35
N LEU A 78 -30.15 14.92 -2.13
CA LEU A 78 -31.28 14.56 -1.26
C LEU A 78 -30.92 14.54 0.22
N LEU A 79 -29.63 14.44 0.57
CA LEU A 79 -29.18 14.32 1.97
C LEU A 79 -29.51 15.54 2.83
N PRO A 80 -29.29 16.81 2.41
CA PRO A 80 -29.58 17.96 3.26
C PRO A 80 -31.02 18.01 3.81
N PRO A 81 -32.09 17.91 2.98
CA PRO A 81 -33.45 17.94 3.50
C PRO A 81 -33.80 16.71 4.35
N ILE A 82 -33.31 15.51 3.98
CA ILE A 82 -33.51 14.28 4.77
C ILE A 82 -32.90 14.45 6.16
N LEU A 83 -31.64 14.86 6.23
CA LEU A 83 -30.90 14.96 7.50
C LEU A 83 -31.45 16.05 8.41
N SER A 84 -31.84 17.19 7.85
CA SER A 84 -32.51 18.26 8.60
C SER A 84 -33.81 17.76 9.23
N HIS A 85 -34.64 17.03 8.46
CA HIS A 85 -35.90 16.49 8.97
C HIS A 85 -35.71 15.41 10.05
N LEU A 86 -34.65 14.61 9.93
CA LEU A 86 -34.28 13.60 10.93
C LEU A 86 -33.59 14.18 12.18
N GLY A 87 -33.31 15.50 12.21
CA GLY A 87 -32.69 16.19 13.34
C GLY A 87 -31.16 16.17 13.36
N PHE A 88 -30.51 15.82 12.25
CA PHE A 88 -29.04 15.84 12.07
C PHE A 88 -28.60 17.13 11.34
N HIS A 89 -28.77 18.28 11.99
CA HIS A 89 -28.59 19.59 11.34
C HIS A 89 -27.14 19.87 10.97
N GLU A 90 -26.17 19.46 11.81
CA GLU A 90 -24.74 19.67 11.53
C GLU A 90 -24.30 18.91 10.27
N LEU A 91 -24.80 17.68 10.10
CA LEU A 91 -24.54 16.88 8.89
C LEU A 91 -25.29 17.45 7.67
N ALA A 92 -26.52 17.93 7.86
CA ALA A 92 -27.31 18.55 6.79
C ALA A 92 -26.60 19.78 6.20
N ILE A 93 -26.00 20.61 7.05
CA ILE A 93 -25.22 21.79 6.62
C ILE A 93 -23.94 21.38 5.89
N ALA A 94 -23.30 20.27 6.30
CA ALA A 94 -22.08 19.77 5.66
C ALA A 94 -22.33 18.98 4.37
N ALA A 95 -23.54 18.46 4.15
CA ALA A 95 -23.88 17.59 3.01
C ALA A 95 -23.56 18.18 1.61
N PRO A 96 -23.72 19.49 1.35
CA PRO A 96 -23.32 20.08 0.06
C PRO A 96 -21.83 19.88 -0.27
N SER A 97 -20.94 19.77 0.73
CA SER A 97 -19.51 19.52 0.52
C SER A 97 -19.19 18.13 -0.07
N LEU A 98 -20.19 17.24 -0.13
CA LEU A 98 -20.11 15.97 -0.84
C LEU A 98 -20.19 16.16 -2.36
N ALA A 99 -20.75 17.25 -2.88
CA ALA A 99 -20.78 17.47 -4.33
C ALA A 99 -19.39 17.84 -4.88
N ASP A 100 -18.55 18.49 -4.07
CA ASP A 100 -17.22 18.98 -4.47
C ASP A 100 -16.13 17.91 -4.49
N SER A 101 -16.46 16.65 -4.16
CA SER A 101 -15.48 15.56 -4.08
C SER A 101 -15.55 14.62 -5.27
N THR A 102 -14.39 14.34 -5.87
CA THR A 102 -14.24 13.41 -7.00
C THR A 102 -14.63 11.97 -6.66
N ALA A 103 -14.57 11.58 -5.37
CA ALA A 103 -14.93 10.24 -4.91
C ALA A 103 -16.44 10.02 -4.78
N SER A 104 -17.21 11.06 -4.45
CA SER A 104 -18.67 11.03 -4.35
C SER A 104 -19.35 11.24 -5.69
N THR A 105 -18.70 11.90 -6.65
CA THR A 105 -19.17 11.97 -8.03
C THR A 105 -18.92 10.69 -8.82
N ALA A 106 -17.98 9.84 -8.37
CA ALA A 106 -17.68 8.56 -9.00
C ALA A 106 -18.68 7.44 -8.65
N TRP A 107 -19.40 7.54 -7.52
CA TRP A 107 -20.37 6.55 -7.10
C TRP A 107 -21.81 7.05 -7.27
N THR A 108 -22.52 6.47 -8.24
CA THR A 108 -23.93 6.77 -8.54
C THR A 108 -24.89 5.70 -7.99
N GLY A 109 -24.40 4.78 -7.16
CA GLY A 109 -25.20 3.72 -6.57
C GLY A 109 -25.86 4.12 -5.25
N PRO A 110 -26.64 3.20 -4.64
CA PRO A 110 -27.20 3.44 -3.33
C PRO A 110 -26.11 3.65 -2.27
N SER A 111 -26.47 4.31 -1.17
CA SER A 111 -25.55 4.60 -0.06
C SER A 111 -26.21 4.43 1.31
N THR A 112 -25.39 4.21 2.32
CA THR A 112 -25.82 4.17 3.72
C THR A 112 -25.04 5.19 4.52
N LEU A 113 -25.74 6.02 5.28
CA LEU A 113 -25.17 6.99 6.20
C LEU A 113 -25.35 6.52 7.63
N PHE A 114 -24.24 6.43 8.36
CA PHE A 114 -24.26 6.27 9.81
C PHE A 114 -24.18 7.65 10.45
N ALA A 115 -25.30 8.25 10.84
CA ALA A 115 -25.38 9.64 11.27
C ALA A 115 -25.14 9.80 12.79
N PRO A 116 -24.03 10.42 13.24
CA PRO A 116 -23.88 10.87 14.62
C PRO A 116 -24.93 11.93 14.97
N SER A 117 -25.43 11.91 16.21
CA SER A 117 -26.26 13.00 16.70
C SER A 117 -25.50 14.33 16.77
N ASP A 118 -26.21 15.44 16.58
CA ASP A 118 -25.62 16.79 16.64
C ASP A 118 -24.90 17.04 17.98
N SER A 119 -25.42 16.51 19.10
CA SER A 119 -24.77 16.60 20.41
C SER A 119 -23.44 15.85 20.44
N SER A 120 -23.34 14.68 19.80
CA SER A 120 -22.10 13.92 19.69
C SER A 120 -21.05 14.67 18.87
N LEU A 121 -21.47 15.31 17.77
CA LEU A 121 -20.57 16.10 16.91
C LEU A 121 -19.99 17.31 17.63
N ARG A 122 -20.78 18.00 18.45
CA ARG A 122 -20.31 19.13 19.27
C ARG A 122 -19.24 18.76 20.28
N THR A 123 -19.16 17.49 20.69
CA THR A 123 -18.07 17.02 21.56
C THR A 123 -16.73 16.86 20.83
N CYS A 124 -16.73 16.79 19.49
CA CYS A 124 -15.51 16.65 18.72
C CYS A 124 -14.96 18.01 18.24
N VAL A 125 -14.19 18.67 19.11
CA VAL A 125 -13.60 20.00 18.83
C VAL A 125 -12.60 20.02 17.67
N SER A 126 -11.99 18.87 17.33
CA SER A 126 -10.98 18.75 16.28
C SER A 126 -11.50 18.08 15.00
N CYS A 127 -12.78 17.71 14.94
CA CYS A 127 -13.35 17.06 13.77
C CYS A 127 -13.72 18.09 12.69
N SER A 128 -13.41 17.76 11.43
CA SER A 128 -14.03 18.42 10.28
C SER A 128 -15.32 17.68 9.94
N ILE A 129 -16.49 18.31 10.13
CA ILE A 129 -17.80 17.70 9.83
C ILE A 129 -17.91 17.25 8.37
N PRO A 130 -17.44 18.02 7.36
CA PRO A 130 -17.36 17.54 5.98
C PRO A 130 -16.57 16.24 5.79
N ASN A 131 -15.40 16.12 6.41
CA ASN A 131 -14.58 14.92 6.31
C ASN A 131 -15.21 13.75 7.06
N LEU A 132 -15.79 14.01 8.24
CA LEU A 132 -16.50 13.02 9.02
C LEU A 132 -17.70 12.47 8.23
N LEU A 133 -18.51 13.35 7.63
CA LEU A 133 -19.64 12.95 6.80
C LEU A 133 -19.22 11.99 5.66
N ARG A 134 -18.05 12.21 5.03
CA ARG A 134 -17.52 11.33 3.99
C ARG A 134 -17.10 9.96 4.52
N GLU A 135 -16.63 9.89 5.76
CA GLU A 135 -16.21 8.65 6.42
C GLU A 135 -17.38 7.90 7.07
N HIS A 136 -18.52 8.58 7.28
CA HIS A 136 -19.76 7.97 7.78
C HIS A 136 -20.72 7.54 6.67
N LEU A 137 -20.42 7.91 5.42
CA LEU A 137 -21.17 7.53 4.23
C LEU A 137 -20.48 6.38 3.50
N VAL A 138 -21.19 5.27 3.30
CA VAL A 138 -20.66 4.05 2.64
C VAL A 138 -21.44 3.71 1.36
N PRO A 139 -20.76 3.25 0.29
CA PRO A 139 -21.41 2.70 -0.91
C PRO A 139 -22.18 1.40 -0.61
N GLY A 140 -23.48 1.37 -0.90
CA GLY A 140 -24.36 0.21 -0.73
C GLY A 140 -25.54 0.44 0.23
N LEU A 141 -26.55 -0.42 0.15
CA LEU A 141 -27.69 -0.45 1.09
C LEU A 141 -27.40 -1.43 2.22
N PHE A 142 -27.11 -0.90 3.40
CA PHE A 142 -26.87 -1.67 4.60
C PHE A 142 -28.02 -1.45 5.57
N THR A 143 -29.12 -2.16 5.41
CA THR A 143 -30.22 -2.15 6.40
C THR A 143 -29.77 -2.80 7.73
N ILE A 144 -30.49 -2.57 8.83
CA ILE A 144 -30.10 -3.16 10.11
C ILE A 144 -30.08 -4.69 10.05
N ASP A 145 -31.03 -5.29 9.33
CA ASP A 145 -31.12 -6.73 9.16
C ASP A 145 -29.98 -7.30 8.30
N TYR A 146 -29.48 -6.52 7.35
CA TYR A 146 -28.30 -6.89 6.58
C TYR A 146 -27.03 -6.79 7.44
N LEU A 147 -26.86 -5.69 8.18
CA LEU A 147 -25.71 -5.48 9.06
C LEU A 147 -25.59 -6.57 10.13
N ARG A 148 -26.71 -7.06 10.68
CA ARG A 148 -26.73 -8.18 11.64
C ARG A 148 -26.22 -9.51 11.08
N LYS A 149 -26.30 -9.69 9.76
CA LYS A 149 -25.85 -10.92 9.07
C LYS A 149 -24.38 -10.86 8.68
N LEU A 150 -23.76 -9.67 8.71
CA LEU A 150 -22.34 -9.53 8.41
C LEU A 150 -21.49 -10.27 9.44
N ALA A 151 -20.35 -10.79 8.98
CA ALA A 151 -19.38 -11.39 9.88
C ALA A 151 -18.86 -10.34 10.86
N PHE A 152 -18.58 -10.75 12.10
CA PHE A 152 -17.98 -9.86 13.09
C PHE A 152 -16.66 -9.28 12.56
N GLY A 153 -16.50 -7.95 12.64
CA GLY A 153 -15.29 -7.27 12.17
C GLY A 153 -15.27 -7.01 10.66
N THR A 154 -16.41 -7.16 9.96
CA THR A 154 -16.52 -6.80 8.55
C THR A 154 -16.13 -5.34 8.35
N LYS A 155 -15.27 -5.07 7.37
CA LYS A 155 -14.84 -3.72 7.01
C LYS A 155 -15.58 -3.25 5.76
N ILE A 156 -16.17 -2.07 5.82
CA ILE A 156 -16.89 -1.45 4.71
C ILE A 156 -16.14 -0.19 4.33
N GLU A 157 -15.73 -0.07 3.07
CA GLU A 157 -15.09 1.14 2.55
C GLU A 157 -16.08 2.30 2.52
N THR A 158 -15.61 3.48 2.90
CA THR A 158 -16.40 4.71 2.95
C THR A 158 -16.23 5.50 1.66
N LEU A 159 -16.91 6.65 1.50
CA LEU A 159 -16.62 7.55 0.38
C LEU A 159 -15.25 8.24 0.48
N SER A 160 -14.50 8.02 1.57
CA SER A 160 -13.08 8.37 1.65
C SER A 160 -12.23 7.15 1.25
N PRO A 161 -11.55 7.18 0.08
CA PRO A 161 -10.80 6.03 -0.42
C PRO A 161 -9.77 5.50 0.59
N GLY A 162 -9.68 4.18 0.74
CA GLY A 162 -8.77 3.51 1.68
C GLY A 162 -9.17 3.61 3.17
N ARG A 163 -10.26 4.33 3.46
CA ARG A 163 -10.83 4.42 4.81
C ARG A 163 -12.04 3.49 4.93
N CYS A 164 -11.94 2.50 5.81
CA CYS A 164 -12.98 1.52 6.07
C CYS A 164 -13.51 1.62 7.50
N ILE A 165 -14.83 1.57 7.63
CA ILE A 165 -15.53 1.48 8.89
C ILE A 165 -15.76 0.00 9.25
N THR A 166 -15.63 -0.34 10.53
CA THR A 166 -15.75 -1.74 10.98
C THR A 166 -17.13 -1.99 11.57
N VAL A 167 -17.79 -3.07 11.15
CA VAL A 167 -19.07 -3.52 11.69
C VAL A 167 -18.83 -4.63 12.71
N THR A 168 -19.37 -4.46 13.90
CA THR A 168 -19.41 -5.50 14.94
C THR A 168 -20.84 -5.68 15.42
N ALA A 169 -21.15 -6.88 15.91
CA ALA A 169 -22.46 -7.18 16.44
C ALA A 169 -22.32 -7.93 17.78
N GLU A 170 -23.15 -7.56 18.75
CA GLU A 170 -23.29 -8.26 20.01
C GLU A 170 -24.56 -9.09 19.96
N ARG A 171 -24.39 -10.42 19.99
CA ARG A 171 -25.50 -11.37 20.00
C ARG A 171 -25.91 -11.60 21.44
N SER A 172 -27.14 -11.23 21.78
CA SER A 172 -27.66 -11.48 23.12
C SER A 172 -27.83 -12.99 23.32
N SER A 173 -26.99 -13.59 24.18
CA SER A 173 -27.11 -15.00 24.55
C SER A 173 -28.43 -15.19 25.29
N ARG A 174 -29.42 -15.79 24.63
CA ARG A 174 -30.67 -16.20 25.27
C ARG A 174 -30.41 -17.38 26.21
N ILE A 175 -29.88 -17.09 27.40
CA ILE A 175 -30.05 -17.94 28.57
C ILE A 175 -30.73 -17.09 29.64
N SER A 176 -32.05 -16.95 29.53
CA SER A 176 -32.94 -16.88 30.69
C SER A 176 -34.39 -16.92 30.21
N ASN A 177 -35.10 -17.94 30.68
CA ASN A 177 -36.55 -17.98 30.71
C ASN A 177 -37.04 -16.81 31.57
N PHE A 178 -37.50 -15.71 30.98
CA PHE A 178 -38.69 -14.96 31.43
C PHE A 178 -38.99 -13.81 30.44
N SER A 179 -40.20 -13.87 29.86
CA SER A 179 -40.99 -12.80 29.23
C SER A 179 -40.32 -11.54 28.63
N ALA A 180 -40.31 -11.53 27.30
CA ALA A 180 -40.85 -10.46 26.43
C ALA A 180 -40.44 -8.99 26.69
N ALA A 181 -39.33 -8.57 26.08
CA ALA A 181 -39.28 -7.42 25.17
C ALA A 181 -37.91 -7.36 24.44
N GLY A 182 -37.88 -7.72 23.16
CA GLY A 182 -37.09 -7.01 22.16
C GLY A 182 -35.57 -6.93 22.26
N GLY A 183 -34.86 -7.84 22.93
CA GLY A 183 -33.39 -7.88 22.91
C GLY A 183 -32.85 -8.34 21.54
N ALA A 184 -33.00 -7.50 20.51
CA ALA A 184 -32.44 -7.75 19.19
C ALA A 184 -30.92 -7.57 19.22
N ASP A 185 -30.19 -8.31 18.38
CA ASP A 185 -28.73 -8.21 18.26
C ASP A 185 -28.34 -6.73 18.01
N LYS A 186 -27.49 -6.21 18.90
CA LYS A 186 -26.98 -4.84 18.83
C LYS A 186 -25.88 -4.78 17.77
N VAL A 187 -25.91 -3.74 16.95
CA VAL A 187 -24.91 -3.51 15.90
C VAL A 187 -24.12 -2.26 16.22
N PHE A 188 -22.81 -2.34 16.03
CA PHE A 188 -21.89 -1.25 16.26
C PHE A 188 -21.09 -0.96 14.98
N ILE A 189 -20.83 0.32 14.77
CA ILE A 189 -20.13 0.87 13.61
C ILE A 189 -18.93 1.63 14.14
N GLY A 190 -17.72 1.18 13.83
CA GLY A 190 -16.49 1.75 14.38
C GLY A 190 -16.42 1.72 15.91
N GLY A 191 -17.15 0.79 16.55
CA GLY A 191 -17.28 0.70 18.01
C GLY A 191 -18.40 1.56 18.61
N VAL A 192 -19.19 2.27 17.80
CA VAL A 192 -20.33 3.10 18.24
C VAL A 192 -21.64 2.38 17.94
N GLU A 193 -22.54 2.29 18.92
CA GLU A 193 -23.83 1.61 18.77
C GLU A 193 -24.75 2.34 17.78
N ILE A 194 -25.39 1.58 16.88
CA ILE A 194 -26.55 2.05 16.13
C ILE A 194 -27.74 2.04 17.07
N THR A 195 -28.17 3.21 17.53
CA THR A 195 -29.31 3.35 18.45
C THR A 195 -30.63 3.53 17.73
N HIS A 196 -30.59 4.10 16.52
CA HIS A 196 -31.78 4.32 15.71
C HIS A 196 -31.58 3.68 14.34
N PRO A 197 -31.86 2.37 14.21
CA PRO A 197 -31.69 1.66 12.96
C PRO A 197 -32.74 2.10 11.92
N ASP A 198 -32.32 2.17 10.64
CA ASP A 198 -33.19 2.41 9.49
C ASP A 198 -34.14 3.62 9.66
N LEU A 199 -33.65 4.72 10.26
CA LEU A 199 -34.40 5.98 10.42
C LEU A 199 -34.97 6.51 9.11
N PHE A 200 -34.28 6.23 8.01
CA PHE A 200 -34.74 6.50 6.66
C PHE A 200 -34.27 5.41 5.73
N ASN A 201 -35.14 4.97 4.82
CA ASN A 201 -34.80 4.06 3.74
C ASN A 201 -35.76 4.28 2.56
N ASN A 202 -35.24 4.79 1.45
CA ASN A 202 -36.01 4.97 0.21
C ASN A 202 -35.49 4.09 -0.94
N GLY A 203 -34.69 3.06 -0.64
CA GLY A 203 -34.06 2.20 -1.64
C GLY A 203 -32.84 2.82 -2.35
N LEU A 204 -32.51 4.08 -2.10
CA LEU A 204 -31.30 4.74 -2.60
C LEU A 204 -30.38 5.19 -1.46
N VAL A 205 -30.95 5.65 -0.35
CA VAL A 205 -30.24 6.08 0.85
C VAL A 205 -30.85 5.38 2.05
N VAL A 206 -29.99 4.80 2.89
CA VAL A 206 -30.35 4.34 4.23
C VAL A 206 -29.68 5.23 5.26
N VAL A 207 -30.38 5.65 6.30
CA VAL A 207 -29.82 6.43 7.42
C VAL A 207 -29.99 5.66 8.72
N HIS A 208 -28.88 5.45 9.44
CA HIS A 208 -28.86 4.90 10.79
C HIS A 208 -28.38 5.97 11.76
N GLY A 209 -29.08 6.19 12.86
CA GLY A 209 -28.64 7.09 13.92
C GLY A 209 -27.65 6.41 14.88
N LEU A 210 -26.54 7.09 15.15
CA LEU A 210 -25.51 6.68 16.11
C LEU A 210 -25.60 7.50 17.41
N GLN A 211 -25.35 6.82 18.54
CA GLN A 211 -25.14 7.48 19.83
C GLN A 211 -23.64 7.64 20.09
N GLY A 212 -23.10 8.77 19.61
CA GLY A 212 -21.67 9.03 19.56
C GLY A 212 -21.22 9.30 18.12
N PHE A 213 -19.92 9.49 17.92
CA PHE A 213 -19.33 9.61 16.60
C PHE A 213 -18.15 8.65 16.48
N VAL A 214 -17.88 8.21 15.24
CA VAL A 214 -16.69 7.41 14.94
C VAL A 214 -15.57 8.40 14.67
N SER A 215 -14.46 8.30 15.38
CA SER A 215 -13.31 9.18 15.16
C SER A 215 -12.77 9.05 13.73
N PRO A 216 -12.09 10.08 13.18
CA PRO A 216 -11.55 10.03 11.83
C PRO A 216 -10.76 8.76 11.54
N LEU A 217 -11.12 8.07 10.47
CA LEU A 217 -10.58 6.77 10.09
C LEU A 217 -9.15 6.91 9.54
N SER A 218 -8.31 5.93 9.87
CA SER A 218 -6.96 5.85 9.29
C SER A 218 -7.04 5.66 7.77
N PRO A 219 -6.20 6.33 6.96
CA PRO A 219 -6.08 6.10 5.52
C PRO A 219 -5.72 4.66 5.12
N TYR A 220 -5.34 3.83 6.09
CA TYR A 220 -4.98 2.41 5.91
C TYR A 220 -6.00 1.47 6.57
N SER A 221 -7.17 1.96 6.95
CA SER A 221 -8.15 1.15 7.71
C SER A 221 -8.78 0.05 6.86
N CYS A 222 -8.81 0.17 5.54
CA CYS A 222 -9.19 -0.94 4.65
C CYS A 222 -8.14 -2.05 4.56
N ASP A 223 -6.88 -1.77 4.91
CA ASP A 223 -5.79 -2.73 4.86
C ASP A 223 -5.79 -3.61 6.14
N VAL A 224 -6.52 -4.73 6.06
CA VAL A 224 -6.70 -5.70 7.16
C VAL A 224 -5.36 -6.26 7.67
N GLU A 225 -4.34 -6.32 6.82
CA GLU A 225 -3.08 -6.97 7.17
C GLU A 225 -2.15 -6.10 8.02
N ARG A 226 -2.42 -4.80 8.08
CA ARG A 226 -1.69 -3.88 8.96
C ARG A 226 -2.27 -3.85 10.38
N MET A 227 -3.57 -4.16 10.54
CA MET A 227 -4.31 -4.04 11.81
C MET A 227 -4.36 -5.31 12.66
N THR A 228 -4.01 -6.49 12.12
CA THR A 228 -3.74 -7.70 12.94
C THR A 228 -2.53 -7.55 13.87
N SER A 229 -1.89 -6.37 13.89
CA SER A 229 -0.78 -6.03 14.77
C SER A 229 -1.15 -5.48 16.15
N LEU A 230 -2.44 -5.34 16.48
CA LEU A 230 -2.88 -5.10 17.87
C LEU A 230 -2.96 -6.40 18.68
N SER A 231 -1.91 -7.21 18.64
CA SER A 231 -1.65 -8.16 19.72
C SER A 231 -1.16 -7.35 20.91
N PHE A 232 -2.00 -7.22 21.93
CA PHE A 232 -1.63 -6.68 23.24
C PHE A 232 -0.30 -7.30 23.71
N PRO A 233 0.63 -6.52 24.30
CA PRO A 233 1.82 -7.11 24.87
C PRO A 233 1.39 -8.01 26.02
N PHE A 234 1.58 -9.32 25.85
CA PHE A 234 1.68 -10.24 26.98
C PHE A 234 2.71 -9.64 27.93
N HIS A 235 2.27 -9.19 29.11
CA HIS A 235 3.16 -8.96 30.25
C HIS A 235 3.70 -10.33 30.65
N SER A 236 4.83 -10.73 30.08
CA SER A 236 5.68 -11.71 30.73
C SER A 236 6.28 -11.03 31.94
N ASP A 237 5.67 -11.32 33.09
CA ASP A 237 6.21 -11.10 34.41
C ASP A 237 7.69 -11.52 34.43
N ARG A 238 8.60 -10.56 34.61
CA ARG A 238 10.02 -10.87 34.80
C ARG A 238 10.65 -9.85 35.73
N THR A 239 10.45 -10.12 37.02
CA THR A 239 11.40 -9.81 38.07
C THR A 239 12.82 -10.18 37.61
N HIS A 240 13.68 -9.18 37.45
CA HIS A 240 15.07 -9.13 37.97
C HIS A 240 15.89 -8.05 37.23
N GLN A 241 16.06 -6.93 37.95
CA GLN A 241 17.27 -6.12 38.14
C GLN A 241 18.11 -5.63 36.94
N ASN A 242 18.18 -4.29 36.90
CA ASN A 242 19.29 -3.43 36.43
C ASN A 242 19.78 -3.60 34.99
N GLN A 243 19.33 -2.70 34.09
CA GLN A 243 20.20 -1.91 33.19
C GLN A 243 19.38 -0.94 32.30
N PRO A 244 20.03 0.10 31.71
CA PRO A 244 19.52 1.46 31.69
C PRO A 244 18.50 1.74 30.59
N LEU A 245 17.74 2.81 30.85
CA LEU A 245 16.79 3.49 29.98
C LEU A 245 17.36 3.75 28.57
N VAL A 246 17.12 2.82 27.65
CA VAL A 246 16.99 3.11 26.22
C VAL A 246 15.79 2.31 25.75
N GLN A 247 14.59 2.91 25.80
CA GLN A 247 13.51 2.50 24.91
C GLN A 247 13.86 3.10 23.54
N PRO A 248 14.33 2.33 22.54
CA PRO A 248 14.32 2.89 21.21
C PRO A 248 12.89 2.73 20.68
N VAL A 249 12.36 3.81 20.10
CA VAL A 249 11.62 3.78 18.83
C VAL A 249 11.29 2.36 18.37
N ILE A 250 9.99 2.01 18.30
CA ILE A 250 9.45 0.86 17.56
C ILE A 250 10.46 0.47 16.48
N SER A 251 11.17 -0.67 16.63
CA SER A 251 12.37 -0.90 15.83
C SER A 251 11.99 -0.79 14.36
N ILE A 252 12.48 0.25 13.66
CA ILE A 252 12.05 0.59 12.28
C ILE A 252 12.14 -0.64 11.37
N MET A 253 13.10 -1.54 11.65
CA MET A 253 13.25 -2.84 10.99
C MET A 253 12.00 -3.73 11.07
N ARG A 254 11.26 -3.74 12.19
CA ARG A 254 9.99 -4.47 12.34
C ARG A 254 8.94 -3.98 11.35
N LEU A 255 8.83 -2.65 11.19
CA LEU A 255 7.91 -2.04 10.24
C LEU A 255 8.34 -2.33 8.80
N MET A 256 9.64 -2.18 8.51
CA MET A 256 10.20 -2.46 7.19
C MET A 256 10.04 -3.93 6.81
N LEU A 257 10.23 -4.88 7.73
CA LEU A 257 10.03 -6.31 7.49
C LEU A 257 8.56 -6.63 7.18
N ARG A 258 7.61 -6.06 7.93
CA ARG A 258 6.18 -6.25 7.65
C ARG A 258 5.80 -5.73 6.27
N ASP A 259 6.18 -4.49 6.00
CA ASP A 259 5.97 -3.82 4.72
C ASP A 259 6.61 -4.60 3.56
N ALA A 260 7.84 -5.08 3.73
CA ALA A 260 8.54 -5.93 2.78
C ALA A 260 7.79 -7.23 2.47
N MET A 261 7.41 -7.98 3.50
CA MET A 261 6.70 -9.25 3.34
C MET A 261 5.36 -9.08 2.62
N LEU A 262 4.61 -8.01 2.92
CA LEU A 262 3.34 -7.70 2.26
C LEU A 262 3.53 -7.41 0.77
N ARG A 263 4.47 -6.51 0.44
CA ARG A 263 4.75 -6.16 -0.95
C ARG A 263 5.27 -7.36 -1.75
N LEU A 264 6.14 -8.18 -1.16
CA LEU A 264 6.68 -9.37 -1.82
C LEU A 264 5.59 -10.38 -2.15
N ARG A 265 4.67 -10.66 -1.21
CA ARG A 265 3.56 -11.59 -1.45
C ARG A 265 2.65 -11.11 -2.59
N ASN A 266 2.36 -9.81 -2.65
CA ASN A 266 1.51 -9.24 -3.70
C ASN A 266 2.18 -9.16 -5.08
N ASN A 267 3.51 -9.40 -5.15
CA ASN A 267 4.30 -9.34 -6.39
C ASN A 267 4.85 -10.71 -6.82
N GLY A 268 4.28 -11.82 -6.34
CA GLY A 268 4.70 -13.17 -6.75
C GLY A 268 5.97 -13.68 -6.06
N PHE A 269 6.30 -13.17 -4.88
CA PHE A 269 7.38 -13.64 -4.00
C PHE A 269 6.85 -14.10 -2.64
N SER A 270 5.71 -14.81 -2.65
CA SER A 270 5.02 -15.30 -1.45
C SER A 270 5.86 -16.28 -0.65
N ILE A 271 6.65 -17.13 -1.32
CA ILE A 271 7.53 -18.10 -0.66
C ILE A 271 8.65 -17.39 0.10
N LEU A 272 9.24 -16.35 -0.50
CA LEU A 272 10.21 -15.50 0.22
C LEU A 272 9.54 -14.77 1.39
N ALA A 273 8.34 -14.18 1.19
CA ALA A 273 7.62 -13.51 2.27
C ALA A 273 7.36 -14.46 3.46
N LEU A 274 7.01 -15.71 3.19
CA LEU A 274 6.85 -16.75 4.21
C LEU A 274 8.19 -17.11 4.88
N ALA A 275 9.26 -17.29 4.11
CA ALA A 275 10.57 -17.57 4.65
C ALA A 275 11.09 -16.43 5.56
N MET A 276 10.87 -15.17 5.17
CA MET A 276 11.18 -13.99 5.98
C MET A 276 10.39 -14.00 7.30
N ARG A 277 9.13 -14.42 7.29
CA ARG A 277 8.32 -14.58 8.51
C ARG A 277 8.89 -15.66 9.43
N VAL A 278 9.29 -16.81 8.88
CA VAL A 278 9.90 -17.91 9.64
C VAL A 278 11.25 -17.49 10.24
N LYS A 279 12.05 -16.72 9.49
CA LYS A 279 13.38 -16.23 9.92
C LYS A 279 13.34 -14.88 10.65
N TYR A 280 12.16 -14.39 11.04
CA TYR A 280 11.98 -13.04 11.57
C TYR A 280 12.95 -12.67 12.71
N ASN A 281 13.21 -13.61 13.62
CA ASN A 281 14.12 -13.39 14.75
C ASN A 281 15.56 -13.09 14.33
N ASP A 282 16.02 -13.66 13.21
CA ASP A 282 17.35 -13.37 12.66
C ASP A 282 17.38 -12.01 11.94
N LEU A 283 16.25 -11.61 11.35
CA LEU A 283 16.15 -10.43 10.49
C LEU A 283 15.88 -9.14 11.28
N VAL A 284 15.12 -9.23 12.37
CA VAL A 284 14.67 -8.06 13.13
C VAL A 284 15.80 -7.30 13.80
N GLY A 285 16.91 -7.99 14.12
CA GLY A 285 18.11 -7.41 14.72
C GLY A 285 19.05 -6.74 13.72
N LEU A 286 18.78 -6.84 12.41
CA LEU A 286 19.64 -6.26 11.38
C LEU A 286 19.41 -4.75 11.24
N ASN A 287 20.47 -4.02 10.89
CA ASN A 287 20.40 -2.59 10.60
C ASN A 287 19.69 -2.32 9.27
N ASN A 288 20.05 -3.08 8.25
CA ASN A 288 19.48 -3.12 6.91
C ASN A 288 19.86 -4.47 6.28
N MET A 289 19.31 -4.80 5.10
CA MET A 289 19.69 -6.01 4.38
C MET A 289 19.39 -5.92 2.89
N THR A 290 20.11 -6.74 2.13
CA THR A 290 19.87 -7.00 0.71
C THR A 290 19.45 -8.45 0.56
N VAL A 291 18.33 -8.69 -0.11
CA VAL A 291 17.80 -10.04 -0.33
C VAL A 291 17.81 -10.35 -1.82
N PHE A 292 18.29 -11.53 -2.15
CA PHE A 292 18.18 -12.07 -3.50
C PHE A 292 17.05 -13.11 -3.53
N ALA A 293 16.06 -12.85 -4.35
CA ALA A 293 14.77 -13.52 -4.35
C ALA A 293 14.56 -14.32 -5.61
N ILE A 294 13.79 -15.41 -5.52
CA ILE A 294 13.26 -16.11 -6.68
C ILE A 294 11.75 -16.00 -6.62
N ASP A 295 11.11 -15.69 -7.75
CA ASP A 295 9.65 -15.64 -7.83
C ASP A 295 9.03 -17.03 -7.65
N ASP A 296 7.79 -17.03 -7.17
CA ASP A 296 7.06 -18.25 -6.82
C ASP A 296 6.97 -19.21 -8.02
N VAL A 297 6.75 -18.68 -9.23
CA VAL A 297 6.66 -19.48 -10.46
C VAL A 297 7.97 -20.23 -10.74
N SER A 298 9.11 -19.54 -10.61
CA SER A 298 10.44 -20.13 -10.83
C SER A 298 10.82 -21.14 -9.73
N ILE A 299 10.34 -20.94 -8.49
CA ILE A 299 10.47 -21.93 -7.42
C ILE A 299 9.68 -23.20 -7.73
N PHE A 300 8.41 -23.08 -8.14
CA PHE A 300 7.59 -24.22 -8.52
C PHE A 300 8.06 -24.93 -9.80
N SER A 301 8.85 -24.26 -10.63
CA SER A 301 9.39 -24.81 -11.88
C SER A 301 10.75 -25.50 -11.73
N GLY A 302 11.22 -25.75 -10.50
CA GLY A 302 12.44 -26.53 -10.23
C GLY A 302 13.48 -25.85 -9.34
N SER A 303 13.29 -24.59 -8.93
CA SER A 303 14.22 -23.87 -8.03
C SER A 303 13.96 -24.15 -6.53
N HIS A 304 13.53 -25.36 -6.17
CA HIS A 304 13.11 -25.70 -4.80
C HIS A 304 14.22 -25.56 -3.75
N ALA A 305 15.49 -25.70 -4.15
CA ALA A 305 16.66 -25.53 -3.28
C ALA A 305 16.74 -24.13 -2.62
N TYR A 306 16.06 -23.13 -3.20
CA TYR A 306 15.94 -21.81 -2.59
C TYR A 306 15.30 -21.86 -1.20
N THR A 307 14.26 -22.68 -1.01
CA THR A 307 13.42 -22.67 0.19
C THR A 307 14.14 -23.13 1.45
N SER A 308 15.07 -24.09 1.33
CA SER A 308 15.92 -24.55 2.43
C SER A 308 17.09 -23.61 2.70
N ASN A 309 17.55 -22.84 1.70
CA ASN A 309 18.79 -22.08 1.73
C ASN A 309 18.58 -20.56 1.66
N VAL A 310 17.42 -20.06 2.08
CA VAL A 310 17.10 -18.61 2.02
C VAL A 310 18.12 -17.74 2.76
N ARG A 311 18.75 -18.26 3.84
CA ARG A 311 19.80 -17.52 4.57
C ARG A 311 21.03 -17.21 3.70
N PHE A 312 21.40 -18.09 2.77
CA PHE A 312 22.49 -17.85 1.82
C PHE A 312 22.18 -16.74 0.81
N HIS A 313 20.90 -16.40 0.66
CA HIS A 313 20.44 -15.39 -0.29
C HIS A 313 20.19 -14.03 0.37
N ILE A 314 20.54 -13.86 1.65
CA ILE A 314 20.37 -12.61 2.39
C ILE A 314 21.73 -12.11 2.84
N VAL A 315 22.05 -10.87 2.46
CA VAL A 315 23.25 -10.15 2.89
C VAL A 315 22.85 -9.23 4.06
N PRO A 316 23.24 -9.55 5.31
CA PRO A 316 22.87 -8.78 6.48
C PRO A 316 23.68 -7.49 6.62
N ASN A 317 23.09 -6.42 7.13
CA ASN A 317 23.73 -5.14 7.43
C ASN A 317 24.36 -4.42 6.22
N HIS A 318 23.91 -4.77 5.01
CA HIS A 318 24.24 -4.06 3.79
C HIS A 318 22.96 -3.77 3.00
N PHE A 319 22.75 -2.50 2.65
CA PHE A 319 21.68 -2.06 1.77
C PHE A 319 22.30 -1.71 0.41
N LEU A 320 22.21 -2.63 -0.54
CA LEU A 320 22.86 -2.51 -1.84
C LEU A 320 21.78 -2.40 -2.90
N THR A 321 21.56 -1.19 -3.44
CA THR A 321 20.70 -1.03 -4.62
C THR A 321 21.37 -1.64 -5.84
N PHE A 322 20.65 -1.80 -6.95
CA PHE A 322 21.28 -2.34 -8.15
C PHE A 322 22.48 -1.49 -8.62
N SER A 323 22.33 -0.16 -8.56
CA SER A 323 23.42 0.77 -8.88
C SER A 323 24.61 0.67 -7.92
N ASP A 324 24.42 0.20 -6.68
CA ASP A 324 25.53 -0.05 -5.75
C ASP A 324 26.24 -1.35 -6.10
N LEU A 325 25.47 -2.40 -6.44
CA LEU A 325 26.02 -3.68 -6.88
C LEU A 325 26.86 -3.56 -8.15
N GLU A 326 26.44 -2.72 -9.10
CA GLU A 326 27.21 -2.48 -10.33
C GLU A 326 28.57 -1.82 -10.08
N LYS A 327 28.72 -1.08 -8.99
CA LYS A 327 29.98 -0.41 -8.63
C LYS A 327 30.94 -1.33 -7.89
N LEU A 328 30.51 -2.53 -7.48
CA LEU A 328 31.36 -3.46 -6.76
C LEU A 328 32.37 -4.11 -7.72
N PRO A 329 33.66 -4.19 -7.34
CA PRO A 329 34.66 -4.85 -8.17
C PRO A 329 34.44 -6.37 -8.24
N LEU A 330 34.99 -6.97 -9.30
CA LEU A 330 35.09 -8.42 -9.46
C LEU A 330 35.76 -9.05 -8.22
N GLY A 331 35.25 -10.20 -7.78
CA GLY A 331 35.76 -10.91 -6.61
C GLY A 331 35.34 -10.33 -5.26
N THR A 332 34.47 -9.30 -5.22
CA THR A 332 33.98 -8.77 -3.95
C THR A 332 33.16 -9.82 -3.20
N PRO A 333 33.54 -10.20 -1.96
CA PRO A 333 32.74 -11.10 -1.14
C PRO A 333 31.59 -10.35 -0.46
N LEU A 334 30.38 -10.90 -0.53
CA LEU A 334 29.19 -10.43 0.18
C LEU A 334 28.84 -11.44 1.27
N PRO A 335 29.04 -11.11 2.56
CA PRO A 335 28.72 -12.04 3.64
C PRO A 335 27.22 -12.34 3.67
N THR A 336 26.84 -13.59 3.96
CA THR A 336 25.42 -13.98 4.03
C THR A 336 24.96 -14.24 5.46
N LEU A 337 23.66 -14.41 5.67
CA LEU A 337 23.12 -14.90 6.95
C LEU A 337 23.50 -16.35 7.24
N GLU A 338 24.01 -17.10 6.25
CA GLU A 338 24.59 -18.41 6.48
C GLU A 338 26.04 -18.27 6.94
N ARG A 339 26.30 -18.75 8.17
CA ARG A 339 27.59 -18.52 8.83
C ARG A 339 28.74 -19.14 8.04
N GLY A 340 29.76 -18.34 7.77
CA GLY A 340 30.96 -18.77 7.05
C GLY A 340 30.75 -18.99 5.55
N GLN A 341 29.64 -18.50 4.98
CA GLN A 341 29.35 -18.56 3.56
C GLN A 341 29.11 -17.16 3.01
N SER A 342 29.75 -16.85 1.88
CA SER A 342 29.67 -15.56 1.21
C SER A 342 29.28 -15.75 -0.26
N LEU A 343 28.55 -14.79 -0.80
CA LEU A 343 28.37 -14.65 -2.24
C LEU A 343 29.58 -13.90 -2.83
N LEU A 344 29.83 -14.07 -4.11
CA LEU A 344 30.97 -13.48 -4.81
C LEU A 344 30.49 -12.77 -6.08
N ILE A 345 30.97 -11.55 -6.33
CA ILE A 345 30.79 -10.89 -7.62
C ILE A 345 31.66 -11.60 -8.66
N THR A 346 31.06 -12.37 -9.56
CA THR A 346 31.77 -13.13 -10.62
C THR A 346 31.84 -12.37 -11.94
N THR A 347 31.00 -11.34 -12.11
CA THR A 347 31.03 -10.46 -13.29
C THR A 347 30.58 -9.06 -12.83
N ALA A 348 31.44 -8.05 -12.96
CA ALA A 348 31.11 -6.67 -12.58
C ALA A 348 30.05 -6.09 -13.52
N GLY A 349 29.22 -5.20 -12.98
CA GLY A 349 28.25 -4.43 -13.75
C GLY A 349 28.83 -3.11 -14.29
N GLY A 350 28.07 -2.38 -15.10
CA GLY A 350 28.39 -0.97 -15.42
C GLY A 350 29.23 -0.68 -16.68
N GLY A 351 29.47 -1.62 -17.58
CA GLY A 351 30.25 -1.36 -18.81
C GLY A 351 29.44 -0.98 -20.08
N GLY A 352 28.23 -0.44 -19.93
CA GLY A 352 27.41 0.03 -21.06
C GLY A 352 26.80 -1.09 -21.92
N PHE A 353 26.37 -0.75 -23.14
CA PHE A 353 25.59 -1.65 -24.04
C PHE A 353 26.31 -2.94 -24.47
N SER A 354 27.64 -3.03 -24.30
CA SER A 354 28.45 -4.21 -24.65
C SER A 354 28.99 -4.99 -23.46
N ALA A 355 28.67 -4.59 -22.23
CA ALA A 355 29.17 -5.29 -21.05
C ALA A 355 28.31 -6.48 -20.66
N ALA A 356 28.97 -7.55 -20.21
CA ALA A 356 28.29 -8.69 -19.65
C ALA A 356 27.45 -8.26 -18.43
N PRO A 357 26.20 -8.74 -18.30
CA PRO A 357 25.36 -8.37 -17.17
C PRO A 357 25.98 -8.86 -15.86
N LEU A 358 25.86 -8.04 -14.80
CA LEU A 358 26.31 -8.33 -13.44
C LEU A 358 25.89 -9.74 -13.01
N ARG A 359 26.85 -10.51 -12.48
CA ARG A 359 26.63 -11.85 -11.94
C ARG A 359 27.20 -11.98 -10.55
N ILE A 360 26.43 -12.67 -9.70
CA ILE A 360 26.80 -13.03 -8.34
C ILE A 360 26.74 -14.55 -8.25
N ASN A 361 27.82 -15.21 -7.82
CA ASN A 361 27.99 -16.67 -7.93
C ASN A 361 27.55 -17.23 -9.29
N TYR A 362 27.97 -16.57 -10.38
CA TYR A 362 27.60 -16.90 -11.77
C TYR A 362 26.10 -16.77 -12.12
N VAL A 363 25.25 -16.35 -11.18
CA VAL A 363 23.81 -16.12 -11.39
C VAL A 363 23.56 -14.66 -11.73
N ARG A 364 22.73 -14.42 -12.74
CA ARG A 364 22.28 -13.07 -13.14
C ARG A 364 21.10 -12.61 -12.29
N ILE A 365 21.09 -11.31 -12.02
CA ILE A 365 19.89 -10.62 -11.51
C ILE A 365 18.87 -10.55 -12.65
N LYS A 366 17.66 -11.06 -12.40
CA LYS A 366 16.52 -11.08 -13.32
C LYS A 366 15.79 -9.75 -13.36
N VAL A 367 15.39 -9.26 -12.18
CA VAL A 367 14.76 -7.95 -12.01
C VAL A 367 15.42 -7.25 -10.83
N PRO A 368 16.08 -6.10 -11.03
CA PRO A 368 16.66 -5.34 -9.94
C PRO A 368 15.57 -4.64 -9.11
N ASP A 369 15.85 -4.43 -7.81
CA ASP A 369 15.06 -3.55 -6.92
C ASP A 369 13.54 -3.84 -6.94
N VAL A 370 13.14 -5.11 -7.08
CA VAL A 370 11.71 -5.52 -7.13
C VAL A 370 10.91 -5.05 -5.93
N MET A 371 11.59 -4.87 -4.79
CA MET A 371 11.03 -4.22 -3.63
C MET A 371 12.12 -3.46 -2.90
N ARG A 372 11.80 -2.22 -2.51
CA ARG A 372 12.70 -1.38 -1.73
C ARG A 372 11.91 -0.59 -0.69
N ASN A 373 12.47 -0.53 0.52
CA ASN A 373 12.07 0.40 1.56
C ASN A 373 13.31 0.99 2.24
N LEU A 374 13.17 1.59 3.43
CA LEU A 374 14.27 2.29 4.09
C LEU A 374 15.40 1.38 4.58
N LYS A 375 15.14 0.08 4.76
CA LYS A 375 16.11 -0.87 5.33
C LYS A 375 16.29 -2.15 4.53
N ILE A 376 15.39 -2.44 3.59
CA ILE A 376 15.38 -3.69 2.84
C ILE A 376 15.32 -3.36 1.36
N VAL A 377 16.19 -4.01 0.60
CA VAL A 377 16.16 -4.03 -0.86
C VAL A 377 16.17 -5.47 -1.33
N VAL A 378 15.39 -5.77 -2.35
CA VAL A 378 15.23 -7.12 -2.90
C VAL A 378 15.45 -7.10 -4.40
N HIS A 379 16.26 -8.04 -4.88
CA HIS A 379 16.50 -8.25 -6.30
C HIS A 379 16.02 -9.65 -6.68
N SER A 380 15.32 -9.80 -7.79
CA SER A 380 14.92 -11.10 -8.32
C SER A 380 16.08 -11.76 -9.06
N LEU A 381 16.19 -13.08 -8.96
CA LEU A 381 17.14 -13.94 -9.65
C LEU A 381 16.41 -14.87 -10.63
N TYR A 382 17.18 -15.47 -11.55
CA TYR A 382 16.70 -16.57 -12.39
C TYR A 382 16.81 -17.94 -11.70
N LEU A 383 17.83 -18.13 -10.87
CA LEU A 383 18.17 -19.40 -10.22
C LEU A 383 18.67 -19.13 -8.79
N PRO A 384 18.59 -20.11 -7.88
CA PRO A 384 19.23 -20.00 -6.57
C PRO A 384 20.74 -19.91 -6.72
N PHE A 385 21.40 -19.21 -5.82
CA PHE A 385 22.86 -19.16 -5.80
C PHE A 385 23.44 -20.54 -5.48
N PRO A 386 24.40 -21.04 -6.28
CA PRO A 386 25.17 -22.21 -5.91
C PRO A 386 26.16 -21.87 -4.81
N HIS A 387 26.43 -22.85 -3.93
CA HIS A 387 27.56 -22.79 -3.00
C HIS A 387 28.85 -23.03 -3.80
N LEU A 388 29.75 -22.04 -3.78
CA LEU A 388 31.06 -22.18 -4.41
C LEU A 388 31.97 -22.95 -3.44
N HIS A 389 32.31 -24.19 -3.78
CA HIS A 389 33.31 -24.93 -3.01
C HIS A 389 34.70 -24.37 -3.29
N PRO A 390 35.52 -24.10 -2.25
CA PRO A 390 36.85 -23.49 -2.40
C PRO A 390 37.83 -24.25 -3.30
N MET A 391 37.54 -25.50 -3.66
CA MET A 391 38.42 -26.26 -4.56
C MET A 391 38.23 -25.87 -6.04
N ALA A 392 37.03 -25.50 -6.50
CA ALA A 392 36.79 -25.30 -7.93
C ALA A 392 37.37 -23.98 -8.51
N ALA A 393 37.58 -22.97 -7.66
CA ALA A 393 38.09 -21.65 -8.11
C ALA A 393 39.59 -21.66 -8.44
N ALA A 394 40.34 -22.69 -8.01
CA ALA A 394 41.77 -22.80 -8.30
C ALA A 394 42.07 -23.39 -9.70
N TYR A 395 41.08 -24.01 -10.35
CA TYR A 395 41.28 -24.66 -11.65
C TYR A 395 40.86 -23.78 -12.83
N ASP A 396 40.00 -22.79 -12.60
CA ASP A 396 39.49 -21.87 -13.63
C ASP A 396 40.49 -20.74 -13.96
N GLU A 397 41.49 -20.54 -13.10
CA GLU A 397 42.64 -19.66 -13.38
C GLU A 397 43.71 -20.33 -14.26
N ILE A 398 43.59 -21.65 -14.49
CA ILE A 398 44.59 -22.47 -15.21
C ILE A 398 44.17 -22.77 -16.66
N LEU A 399 42.90 -22.62 -17.04
CA LEU A 399 42.43 -23.02 -18.39
C LEU A 399 41.61 -21.94 -19.12
N GLY A 400 42.34 -20.99 -19.73
CA GLY A 400 41.91 -20.22 -20.92
C GLY A 400 41.96 -18.69 -20.71
N GLY A 401 42.79 -17.88 -21.36
CA GLY A 401 43.60 -18.03 -22.58
C GLY A 401 43.27 -16.88 -23.54
N GLY A 402 44.26 -16.02 -23.88
CA GLY A 402 44.23 -15.20 -25.11
C GLY A 402 44.42 -13.68 -24.99
N HIS A 403 45.67 -13.25 -25.11
CA HIS A 403 46.28 -11.92 -25.29
C HIS A 403 45.60 -10.88 -26.22
N TYR A 404 45.66 -9.60 -25.83
CA TYR A 404 46.37 -8.45 -26.46
C TYR A 404 46.49 -7.36 -25.35
N GLY A 405 47.57 -6.65 -25.03
CA GLY A 405 48.97 -6.50 -25.43
C GLY A 405 49.52 -5.24 -24.71
N ALA A 406 50.85 -5.18 -24.56
CA ALA A 406 51.72 -4.05 -24.17
C ALA A 406 52.17 -3.90 -22.69
N ASP A 407 53.48 -4.15 -22.54
CA ASP A 407 54.48 -3.53 -21.66
C ASP A 407 54.34 -3.64 -20.12
N GLN A 408 55.27 -4.36 -19.47
CA GLN A 408 56.48 -3.75 -18.90
C GLN A 408 57.39 -4.79 -18.20
N VAL A 409 58.65 -4.73 -18.63
CA VAL A 409 59.94 -5.29 -18.20
C VAL A 409 60.14 -5.66 -16.71
N VAL A 410 60.89 -6.77 -16.48
CA VAL A 410 62.05 -6.98 -15.56
C VAL A 410 61.94 -8.23 -14.63
N SER A 411 62.81 -9.22 -14.91
CA SER A 411 63.67 -10.09 -14.04
C SER A 411 63.10 -10.73 -12.76
N ASP A 412 63.46 -11.94 -12.32
CA ASP A 412 64.67 -12.76 -12.45
C ASP A 412 64.35 -14.18 -11.91
N ARG A 413 65.23 -15.14 -12.22
CA ARG A 413 65.52 -16.44 -11.57
C ARG A 413 64.80 -17.74 -11.97
N THR A 414 65.43 -18.41 -12.94
CA THR A 414 66.07 -19.74 -12.85
C THR A 414 65.45 -20.81 -11.93
N VAL A 415 65.03 -21.95 -12.50
CA VAL A 415 65.53 -23.33 -12.18
C VAL A 415 65.22 -24.28 -13.37
N ASN A 416 66.31 -24.77 -13.99
CA ASN A 416 66.57 -26.04 -14.70
C ASN A 416 65.43 -26.94 -15.19
N GLY A 417 65.55 -27.41 -16.45
CA GLY A 417 64.89 -28.65 -16.87
C GLY A 417 64.90 -29.04 -18.36
N VAL A 418 66.07 -29.02 -19.02
CA VAL A 418 66.53 -29.95 -20.09
C VAL A 418 65.63 -30.20 -21.33
N CYS A 419 66.19 -29.85 -22.50
CA CYS A 419 65.71 -30.18 -23.84
C CYS A 419 66.07 -31.62 -24.23
N ASP A 420 65.21 -32.28 -25.01
CA ASP A 420 65.68 -33.18 -26.06
C ASP A 420 64.75 -33.13 -27.29
N ALA A 421 65.37 -33.32 -28.45
CA ALA A 421 64.95 -32.81 -29.76
C ALA A 421 64.32 -33.86 -30.69
N MET A 422 63.78 -33.33 -31.81
CA MET A 422 63.41 -34.00 -33.08
C MET A 422 62.08 -34.77 -33.04
N ASP A 423 61.13 -34.59 -33.95
CA ASP A 423 61.27 -34.54 -35.41
C ASP A 423 60.04 -33.84 -36.04
N GLY A 424 60.23 -33.29 -37.24
CA GLY A 424 59.20 -32.57 -37.96
C GLY A 424 58.18 -33.48 -38.63
N ARG A 425 56.88 -33.21 -38.42
CA ARG A 425 55.80 -33.32 -39.41
C ARG A 425 54.49 -32.83 -38.78
N GLY A 426 53.81 -31.93 -39.50
CA GLY A 426 52.51 -31.42 -39.11
C GLY A 426 51.42 -32.50 -39.19
N GLY A 427 50.38 -32.32 -38.38
CA GLY A 427 49.15 -33.10 -38.45
C GLY A 427 48.41 -33.10 -37.12
N CYS A 428 47.38 -32.27 -37.00
CA CYS A 428 46.40 -32.37 -35.93
C CYS A 428 45.52 -33.61 -36.16
N ALA A 429 45.50 -34.56 -35.22
CA ALA A 429 44.46 -35.58 -35.15
C ALA A 429 44.28 -36.11 -33.71
N GLU A 430 43.10 -35.80 -33.16
CA GLU A 430 42.24 -36.51 -32.20
C GLU A 430 42.85 -37.54 -31.21
N VAL A 431 42.70 -37.24 -29.92
CA VAL A 431 42.89 -38.20 -28.82
C VAL A 431 41.54 -38.86 -28.49
N PRO A 432 41.42 -40.21 -28.49
CA PRO A 432 40.19 -40.89 -28.10
C PRO A 432 39.92 -40.79 -26.58
N PRO A 433 38.65 -40.82 -26.14
CA PRO A 433 38.30 -40.72 -24.72
C PRO A 433 38.70 -41.98 -23.94
N PRO A 434 39.07 -41.86 -22.65
CA PRO A 434 39.35 -43.03 -21.81
C PRO A 434 38.07 -43.83 -21.55
N GLN A 435 38.15 -45.12 -21.82
CA GLN A 435 37.09 -46.10 -21.61
C GLN A 435 36.76 -46.28 -20.12
N VAL A 436 35.50 -46.08 -19.77
CA VAL A 436 34.94 -46.46 -18.46
C VAL A 436 34.74 -47.97 -18.44
N LYS A 437 35.46 -48.64 -17.54
CA LYS A 437 35.35 -50.08 -17.29
C LYS A 437 34.12 -50.34 -16.42
N SER A 438 33.08 -50.96 -16.99
CA SER A 438 31.95 -51.52 -16.26
C SER A 438 32.21 -52.99 -15.99
N THR A 439 32.22 -53.40 -14.71
CA THR A 439 31.65 -54.66 -14.20
C THR A 439 31.92 -54.78 -12.69
N VAL A 440 30.87 -55.01 -11.91
CA VAL A 440 30.62 -56.25 -11.14
C VAL A 440 29.37 -56.01 -10.28
N GLU A 441 28.29 -56.71 -10.65
CA GLU A 441 27.16 -57.05 -9.78
C GLU A 441 27.67 -57.87 -8.59
N ILE A 442 27.20 -57.55 -7.38
CA ILE A 442 27.01 -58.57 -6.35
C ILE A 442 25.59 -58.39 -5.83
N GLU A 443 24.72 -59.24 -6.36
CA GLU A 443 23.44 -59.58 -5.78
C GLU A 443 23.68 -60.55 -4.61
N ASP A 444 22.89 -60.34 -3.57
CA ASP A 444 22.10 -61.37 -2.89
C ASP A 444 22.35 -61.64 -1.39
N HIS A 445 21.18 -61.83 -0.77
CA HIS A 445 20.84 -62.61 0.42
C HIS A 445 20.71 -61.93 1.78
N HIS A 446 19.43 -61.66 2.09
CA HIS A 446 18.66 -62.08 3.28
C HIS A 446 19.19 -61.68 4.69
N GLY A 447 18.40 -61.19 5.63
CA GLY A 447 16.96 -61.27 5.84
C GLY A 447 16.72 -61.50 7.34
N LEU A 448 15.91 -60.63 7.97
CA LEU A 448 14.89 -60.88 8.99
C LEU A 448 14.30 -59.55 9.47
#